data_AF-A0A181Z7P6-F1
#
_entry.id   AF-A0A181Z7P6-F1
#
_cell.length_a   1.000
_cell.length_b   1.000
_cell.length_c   1.000
_cell.angle_alpha   90.00
_cell.angle_beta   90.00
_cell.angle_gamma   90.00
#
_symmetry.space_group_name_H-M   'P 1'
#
loop_
_entity.id
_entity.type
_entity.pdbx_description
1 polymer ?
#
loop_
_entity_poly.entity_id
_entity_poly.type
_entity_poly.pdbx_seq_one_letter_code
_entity_poly.pdbx_strand_id
1 'polypeptide(L)'
;MTRSFPEKTLEHWCSIHLTYRYRAKLLMWWPAVTADIEITQPAGMWGKRFWLELKTTEWNGTKARHELRIDLAQLAAYGQQPIPDYYVFPVPPWDGVLGDPSSYQWLATGRERLAYESWSGEQWFVHWTRVVPGWALRQHLHAEMAALAPGKKKQHLIGAITNGALRPVGPALQTAPQLAWRDFWAHMESCGDDTWGAQFLLRTGALPDGAAQTPTRSDLATALRALRDTHTGPTADTPVATYTPVDGVYAPTPSTGRYDGFDWASHRSLATLTQEAIR
;
A
#
# COMPACT_ATOMS: atom_id res chain seq x y z
N MET A 1 -23.99 5.77 8.55
CA MET A 1 -22.83 4.89 8.72
C MET A 1 -21.74 5.73 9.33
N THR A 2 -21.02 5.20 10.32
CA THR A 2 -19.99 5.94 11.07
C THR A 2 -18.69 5.17 10.96
N ARG A 3 -17.54 5.84 10.76
CA ARG A 3 -16.25 5.14 10.71
C ARG A 3 -16.05 4.31 11.97
N SER A 4 -15.68 3.04 11.81
CA SER A 4 -15.51 2.10 12.93
C SER A 4 -14.37 2.49 13.84
N PHE A 5 -13.36 3.20 13.31
CA PHE A 5 -12.33 3.91 14.04
C PHE A 5 -11.68 4.93 13.08
N PRO A 6 -10.94 5.93 13.57
CA PRO A 6 -10.42 6.99 12.72
C PRO A 6 -9.35 6.51 11.74
N GLU A 7 -9.46 6.92 10.48
CA GLU A 7 -8.51 6.61 9.39
C GLU A 7 -7.07 7.01 9.72
N LYS A 8 -6.90 8.23 10.25
CA LYS A 8 -5.60 8.74 10.71
C LYS A 8 -4.97 7.91 11.83
N THR A 9 -5.78 7.17 12.60
CA THR A 9 -5.28 6.24 13.61
C THR A 9 -4.65 5.02 12.95
N LEU A 10 -5.28 4.44 11.92
CA LEU A 10 -4.70 3.32 11.17
C LEU A 10 -3.38 3.73 10.48
N GLU A 11 -3.39 4.88 9.80
CA GLU A 11 -2.20 5.46 9.17
C GLU A 11 -1.06 5.58 10.18
N HIS A 12 -1.33 6.18 11.34
CA HIS A 12 -0.32 6.36 12.37
C HIS A 12 0.25 5.03 12.89
N TRP A 13 -0.60 4.04 13.16
CA TRP A 13 -0.16 2.73 13.66
C TRP A 13 0.65 1.95 12.64
N CYS A 14 0.21 1.95 11.37
CA CYS A 14 0.95 1.38 10.26
C CYS A 14 2.33 2.04 10.11
N SER A 15 2.39 3.38 10.10
CA SER A 15 3.65 4.12 10.00
C SER A 15 4.61 3.80 11.14
N ILE A 16 4.15 3.81 12.38
CA ILE A 16 4.99 3.49 13.54
C ILE A 16 5.52 2.06 13.43
N HIS A 17 4.66 1.09 13.13
CA HIS A 17 5.07 -0.30 12.97
C HIS A 17 6.13 -0.46 11.88
N LEU A 18 5.95 0.21 10.75
CA LEU A 18 6.90 0.24 9.64
C LEU A 18 8.23 0.88 10.03
N THR A 19 8.20 2.04 10.69
CA THR A 19 9.39 2.73 11.19
C THR A 19 10.15 1.86 12.19
N TYR A 20 9.48 1.16 13.12
CA TYR A 20 10.18 0.27 14.04
C TYR A 20 10.75 -0.96 13.35
N ARG A 21 10.00 -1.56 12.40
CA ARG A 21 10.42 -2.76 11.67
C ARG A 21 11.66 -2.50 10.82
N TYR A 22 11.68 -1.41 10.07
CA TYR A 22 12.74 -1.11 9.11
C TYR A 22 13.72 -0.04 9.60
N ARG A 23 13.47 0.57 10.76
CA ARG A 23 14.27 1.67 11.32
C ARG A 23 14.44 2.79 10.29
N ALA A 24 15.62 3.40 10.22
CA ALA A 24 15.95 4.44 9.24
C ALA A 24 16.16 3.92 7.79
N LYS A 25 15.92 2.63 7.51
CA LYS A 25 16.16 2.03 6.18
C LYS A 25 14.95 2.09 5.25
N LEU A 26 13.85 2.64 5.73
CA LEU A 26 12.60 2.82 5.00
C LEU A 26 12.32 4.31 4.88
N LEU A 27 12.02 4.79 3.68
CA LEU A 27 11.25 6.01 3.54
C LEU A 27 9.78 5.67 3.33
N MET A 28 8.97 6.41 4.05
CA MET A 28 7.54 6.48 3.84
C MET A 28 7.24 7.92 3.45
N TRP A 29 6.50 8.11 2.37
CA TRP A 29 6.00 9.43 2.02
C TRP A 29 4.54 9.31 1.59
N TRP A 30 3.76 10.30 2.00
CA TRP A 30 2.34 10.41 1.67
C TRP A 30 2.24 11.15 0.34
N PRO A 31 1.94 10.46 -0.77
CA PRO A 31 1.84 11.15 -2.03
C PRO A 31 0.72 12.18 -1.98
N ALA A 32 0.98 13.36 -2.54
CA ALA A 32 0.04 14.49 -2.53
C ALA A 32 -1.30 14.17 -3.20
N VAL A 33 -1.30 13.14 -4.05
CA VAL A 33 -2.44 12.55 -4.73
C VAL A 33 -2.17 11.06 -4.84
N THR A 34 -3.20 10.23 -4.69
CA THR A 34 -3.19 8.75 -4.81
C THR A 34 -3.09 8.02 -3.46
N ALA A 35 -2.00 7.29 -3.18
CA ALA A 35 -1.89 6.33 -2.08
C ALA A 35 -1.79 6.94 -0.67
N ASP A 36 -2.17 6.17 0.36
CA ASP A 36 -1.94 6.59 1.73
C ASP A 36 -0.47 6.46 2.12
N ILE A 37 0.20 5.37 1.71
CA ILE A 37 1.60 5.10 2.04
C ILE A 37 2.35 4.65 0.77
N GLU A 38 3.30 5.45 0.31
CA GLU A 38 4.35 4.93 -0.57
C GLU A 38 5.55 4.48 0.25
N ILE A 39 5.92 3.21 0.10
CA ILE A 39 7.13 2.63 0.65
C ILE A 39 8.20 2.65 -0.44
N THR A 40 9.29 3.38 -0.18
CA THR A 40 10.43 3.46 -1.10
C THR A 40 11.73 3.67 -0.31
N GLN A 41 12.87 3.57 -0.98
CA GLN A 41 14.08 4.27 -0.54
C GLN A 41 14.02 5.75 -0.99
N PRO A 42 14.85 6.67 -0.45
CA PRO A 42 14.90 8.08 -0.87
C PRO A 42 14.85 8.27 -2.38
N ALA A 43 14.22 9.36 -2.84
CA ALA A 43 14.12 9.65 -4.26
C ALA A 43 15.51 9.57 -4.91
N GLY A 44 15.62 8.79 -5.99
CA GLY A 44 16.88 8.49 -6.65
C GLY A 44 17.63 7.26 -6.12
N MET A 45 17.31 6.72 -4.95
CA MET A 45 17.98 5.55 -4.36
C MET A 45 17.50 4.21 -4.91
N TRP A 46 18.46 3.31 -5.11
CA TRP A 46 18.22 1.94 -5.56
C TRP A 46 17.48 1.15 -4.47
N GLY A 47 16.45 0.40 -4.83
CA GLY A 47 15.66 -0.28 -3.80
C GLY A 47 14.39 -0.92 -4.33
N LYS A 48 13.52 -1.25 -3.38
CA LYS A 48 12.16 -1.73 -3.64
C LYS A 48 11.17 -0.60 -3.39
N ARG A 49 10.12 -0.50 -4.23
CA ARG A 49 8.99 0.39 -4.02
C ARG A 49 7.64 -0.30 -4.25
N PHE A 50 6.65 0.07 -3.46
CA PHE A 50 5.26 -0.37 -3.56
C PHE A 50 4.35 0.56 -2.74
N TRP A 51 3.05 0.50 -3.00
CA TRP A 51 2.04 1.31 -2.33
C TRP A 51 1.21 0.50 -1.35
N LEU A 52 0.90 1.08 -0.19
CA LEU A 52 -0.17 0.63 0.69
C LEU A 52 -1.29 1.65 0.69
N GLU A 53 -2.49 1.18 0.40
CA GLU A 53 -3.73 1.92 0.50
C GLU A 53 -4.47 1.48 1.76
N LEU A 54 -4.61 2.38 2.73
CA LEU A 54 -5.20 2.08 4.02
C LEU A 54 -6.70 2.36 3.98
N LYS A 55 -7.51 1.30 4.10
CA LYS A 55 -8.96 1.41 4.20
C LYS A 55 -9.42 1.16 5.63
N THR A 56 -10.34 2.00 6.09
CA THR A 56 -11.09 1.76 7.32
C THR A 56 -12.46 1.19 7.01
N THR A 57 -13.02 0.49 7.99
CA THR A 57 -14.38 -0.05 7.90
C THR A 57 -15.37 0.96 8.47
N GLU A 58 -16.62 0.91 8.03
CA GLU A 58 -17.72 1.72 8.55
C GLU A 58 -18.68 0.87 9.38
N TRP A 59 -19.03 1.30 10.58
CA TRP A 59 -20.08 0.67 11.38
C TRP A 59 -21.46 0.98 10.79
N ASN A 60 -22.21 -0.08 10.51
CA ASN A 60 -23.60 -0.05 10.12
C ASN A 60 -24.47 -0.54 11.29
N GLY A 61 -24.91 0.40 12.15
CA GLY A 61 -25.70 0.09 13.34
C GLY A 61 -27.03 -0.60 13.05
N THR A 62 -27.66 -0.34 11.90
CA THR A 62 -28.90 -1.02 11.49
C THR A 62 -28.68 -2.50 11.21
N LYS A 63 -27.50 -2.87 10.69
CA LYS A 63 -27.15 -4.25 10.37
C LYS A 63 -26.25 -4.91 11.43
N ALA A 64 -25.93 -4.19 12.50
CA ALA A 64 -25.00 -4.62 13.55
C ALA A 64 -23.70 -5.25 13.00
N ARG A 65 -23.04 -4.56 12.06
CA ARG A 65 -21.80 -5.04 11.44
C ARG A 65 -20.95 -3.89 10.91
N HIS A 66 -19.67 -4.15 10.73
CA HIS A 66 -18.78 -3.28 9.97
C HIS A 66 -18.87 -3.59 8.48
N GLU A 67 -18.77 -2.56 7.65
CA GLU A 67 -18.79 -2.63 6.19
C GLU A 67 -17.44 -2.11 5.65
N LEU A 68 -16.74 -2.95 4.89
CA LEU A 68 -15.49 -2.61 4.20
C LEU A 68 -15.81 -2.15 2.79
N ARG A 69 -15.48 -0.90 2.48
CA ARG A 69 -15.74 -0.29 1.18
C ARG A 69 -14.45 0.21 0.56
N ILE A 70 -14.41 0.23 -0.77
CA ILE A 70 -13.28 0.77 -1.55
C ILE A 70 -13.78 1.80 -2.57
N ASP A 71 -12.94 2.80 -2.86
CA ASP A 71 -13.20 3.76 -3.93
C ASP A 71 -12.75 3.16 -5.27
N LEU A 72 -13.71 2.89 -6.15
CA LEU A 72 -13.44 2.31 -7.46
C LEU A 72 -12.63 3.23 -8.38
N ALA A 73 -12.78 4.55 -8.24
CA ALA A 73 -12.02 5.51 -9.05
C ALA A 73 -10.54 5.49 -8.66
N GLN A 74 -10.26 5.39 -7.36
CA GLN A 74 -8.91 5.26 -6.82
C GLN A 74 -8.27 3.92 -7.21
N LEU A 75 -9.03 2.82 -7.09
CA LEU A 75 -8.58 1.50 -7.53
C LEU A 75 -8.19 1.48 -9.02
N ALA A 76 -9.01 2.10 -9.87
CA ALA A 76 -8.72 2.24 -11.29
C ALA A 76 -7.47 3.09 -11.55
N ALA A 77 -7.32 4.22 -10.86
CA ALA A 77 -6.17 5.10 -10.99
C ALA A 77 -4.85 4.41 -10.63
N TYR A 78 -4.83 3.57 -9.59
CA TYR A 78 -3.63 2.83 -9.20
C TYR A 78 -3.26 1.76 -10.22
N GLY A 79 -4.26 1.13 -10.85
CA GLY A 79 -4.03 0.16 -11.91
C GLY A 79 -3.33 0.73 -13.15
N GLN A 80 -3.28 2.06 -13.31
CA GLN A 80 -2.54 2.72 -14.40
C GLN A 80 -1.07 2.96 -14.06
N GLN A 81 -0.65 2.66 -12.83
CA GLN A 81 0.71 2.91 -12.34
C GLN A 81 1.51 1.60 -12.36
N PRO A 82 2.81 1.65 -12.70
CA PRO A 82 3.65 0.45 -12.73
C PRO A 82 4.11 0.00 -11.34
N ILE A 83 3.65 0.67 -10.28
CA ILE A 83 4.00 0.41 -8.89
C ILE A 83 2.94 -0.55 -8.31
N PRO A 84 3.33 -1.74 -7.79
CA PRO A 84 2.39 -2.63 -7.11
C PRO A 84 1.71 -1.94 -5.92
N ASP A 85 0.39 -2.04 -5.85
CA ASP A 85 -0.44 -1.48 -4.78
C ASP A 85 -1.16 -2.56 -3.96
N TYR A 86 -1.25 -2.33 -2.65
CA TYR A 86 -1.86 -3.24 -1.69
C TYR A 86 -2.89 -2.52 -0.84
N TYR A 87 -4.11 -3.05 -0.81
CA TYR A 87 -5.18 -2.57 0.06
C TYR A 87 -5.04 -3.22 1.42
N VAL A 88 -4.90 -2.38 2.44
CA VAL A 88 -4.72 -2.77 3.83
C VAL A 88 -5.93 -2.33 4.60
N PHE A 89 -6.56 -3.24 5.33
CA PHE A 89 -7.74 -2.91 6.11
C PHE A 89 -7.84 -3.75 7.36
N PRO A 90 -8.52 -3.24 8.39
CA PRO A 90 -8.75 -4.00 9.59
C PRO A 90 -10.01 -4.86 9.51
N VAL A 91 -10.01 -5.89 10.33
CA VAL A 91 -11.11 -6.79 10.60
C VAL A 91 -11.44 -6.66 12.09
N PRO A 92 -12.23 -5.63 12.48
CA PRO A 92 -12.46 -5.32 13.89
C PRO A 92 -13.03 -6.54 14.67
N PRO A 93 -12.38 -6.97 15.75
CA PRO A 93 -12.90 -7.99 16.66
C PRO A 93 -13.93 -7.47 17.68
N TRP A 94 -14.31 -6.20 17.58
CA TRP A 94 -15.34 -5.56 18.43
C TRP A 94 -16.58 -5.21 17.60
N ASP A 95 -17.65 -4.79 18.28
CA ASP A 95 -18.85 -4.22 17.66
C ASP A 95 -18.94 -2.71 17.90
N GLY A 96 -19.55 -1.99 16.95
CA GLY A 96 -19.74 -0.55 17.02
C GLY A 96 -18.50 0.26 16.66
N VAL A 97 -18.49 1.52 17.08
CA VAL A 97 -17.33 2.39 16.87
C VAL A 97 -16.33 2.18 18.01
N LEU A 98 -15.05 2.10 17.66
CA LEU A 98 -13.96 1.99 18.62
C LEU A 98 -13.98 3.20 19.55
N GLY A 99 -14.17 2.95 20.84
CA GLY A 99 -14.31 3.99 21.85
C GLY A 99 -15.75 4.29 22.27
N ASP A 100 -16.76 3.65 21.65
CA ASP A 100 -18.15 3.66 22.11
C ASP A 100 -18.41 2.51 23.10
N PRO A 101 -19.50 2.58 23.92
CA PRO A 101 -19.83 1.56 24.91
C PRO A 101 -19.85 0.12 24.40
N SER A 102 -20.29 -0.11 23.15
CA SER A 102 -20.32 -1.44 22.54
C SER A 102 -18.92 -2.05 22.32
N SER A 103 -17.90 -1.21 22.19
CA SER A 103 -16.50 -1.65 22.02
C SER A 103 -15.76 -1.84 23.36
N TYR A 104 -16.33 -1.39 24.48
CA TYR A 104 -15.64 -1.34 25.78
C TYR A 104 -15.31 -2.70 26.35
N GLN A 105 -16.16 -3.70 26.12
CA GLN A 105 -15.87 -5.06 26.56
C GLN A 105 -14.57 -5.58 25.93
N TRP A 106 -14.31 -5.24 24.67
CA TRP A 106 -13.08 -5.62 23.99
C TRP A 106 -11.88 -4.73 24.37
N LEU A 107 -12.14 -3.44 24.64
CA LEU A 107 -11.14 -2.43 25.03
C LEU A 107 -10.75 -2.44 26.52
N ALA A 108 -11.35 -3.30 27.35
CA ALA A 108 -11.29 -3.25 28.81
C ALA A 108 -9.88 -3.24 29.42
N THR A 109 -8.85 -3.57 28.65
CA THR A 109 -7.45 -3.67 29.05
C THR A 109 -6.59 -2.47 28.65
N GLY A 110 -7.15 -1.43 27.99
CA GLY A 110 -6.42 -0.20 27.62
C GLY A 110 -6.21 -0.02 26.11
N ARG A 111 -6.27 1.24 25.64
CA ARG A 111 -6.22 1.60 24.20
C ARG A 111 -4.80 1.60 23.63
N GLU A 112 -3.81 1.83 24.49
CA GLU A 112 -2.37 1.79 24.19
C GLU A 112 -1.93 0.41 23.67
N ARG A 113 -2.61 -0.64 24.14
CA ARG A 113 -2.34 -2.04 23.78
C ARG A 113 -2.61 -2.34 22.31
N LEU A 114 -3.45 -1.53 21.67
CA LEU A 114 -3.89 -1.74 20.29
C LEU A 114 -2.79 -1.48 19.26
N ALA A 115 -1.89 -0.54 19.53
CA ALA A 115 -0.92 -0.06 18.55
C ALA A 115 0.54 -0.33 18.95
N TYR A 116 0.85 -0.14 20.23
CA TYR A 116 2.23 0.01 20.68
C TYR A 116 2.77 -1.22 21.40
N GLU A 117 1.90 -2.09 21.91
CA GLU A 117 2.30 -3.26 22.68
C GLU A 117 2.25 -4.53 21.82
N SER A 118 3.37 -4.91 21.21
CA SER A 118 3.47 -6.16 20.44
C SER A 118 3.19 -7.44 21.26
N TRP A 119 3.25 -7.32 22.58
CA TRP A 119 2.98 -8.37 23.57
C TRP A 119 1.51 -8.39 24.03
N SER A 120 0.66 -7.47 23.56
CA SER A 120 -0.78 -7.46 23.87
C SER A 120 -1.57 -8.56 23.13
N GLY A 121 -0.88 -9.41 22.36
CA GLY A 121 -1.47 -10.54 21.64
C GLY A 121 -2.52 -10.08 20.63
N GLU A 122 -3.69 -10.71 20.68
CA GLU A 122 -4.80 -10.47 19.74
C GLU A 122 -5.35 -9.03 19.73
N GLN A 123 -4.99 -8.21 20.72
CA GLN A 123 -5.39 -6.80 20.72
C GLN A 123 -4.53 -5.93 19.80
N TRP A 124 -3.29 -6.33 19.53
CA TRP A 124 -2.38 -5.58 18.68
C TRP A 124 -2.88 -5.57 17.23
N PHE A 125 -2.93 -4.40 16.60
CA PHE A 125 -3.56 -4.19 15.28
C PHE A 125 -3.05 -5.10 14.18
N VAL A 126 -1.81 -5.55 14.32
CA VAL A 126 -1.13 -6.48 13.42
C VAL A 126 -1.87 -7.83 13.30
N HIS A 127 -2.61 -8.25 14.32
CA HIS A 127 -3.36 -9.52 14.35
C HIS A 127 -4.66 -9.47 13.54
N TRP A 128 -5.34 -8.32 13.60
CA TRP A 128 -6.65 -8.13 12.97
C TRP A 128 -6.58 -7.24 11.71
N THR A 129 -5.39 -6.93 11.21
CA THR A 129 -5.20 -6.24 9.92
C THR A 129 -4.93 -7.25 8.81
N ARG A 130 -5.51 -6.99 7.63
CA ARG A 130 -5.39 -7.81 6.43
C ARG A 130 -4.85 -6.97 5.27
N VAL A 131 -4.20 -7.65 4.34
CA VAL A 131 -3.62 -7.07 3.12
C VAL A 131 -4.12 -7.85 1.93
N VAL A 132 -4.53 -7.15 0.87
CA VAL A 132 -5.03 -7.70 -0.39
C VAL A 132 -4.37 -6.96 -1.54
N PRO A 133 -3.86 -7.64 -2.59
CA PRO A 133 -3.26 -6.94 -3.70
C PRO A 133 -4.31 -6.24 -4.56
N GLY A 134 -4.02 -5.01 -4.98
CA GLY A 134 -4.93 -4.20 -5.78
C GLY A 134 -5.29 -4.85 -7.13
N TRP A 135 -4.37 -5.61 -7.72
CA TRP A 135 -4.61 -6.29 -8.99
C TRP A 135 -5.76 -7.30 -8.90
N ALA A 136 -5.89 -8.02 -7.77
CA ALA A 136 -6.94 -9.01 -7.58
C ALA A 136 -8.31 -8.34 -7.44
N LEU A 137 -8.36 -7.20 -6.73
CA LEU A 137 -9.56 -6.37 -6.66
C LEU A 137 -9.95 -5.84 -8.04
N ARG A 138 -8.98 -5.34 -8.82
CA ARG A 138 -9.21 -4.83 -10.18
C ARG A 138 -9.75 -5.90 -11.11
N GLN A 139 -9.21 -7.11 -11.07
CA GLN A 139 -9.65 -8.22 -11.91
C GLN A 139 -11.16 -8.50 -11.74
N HIS A 140 -11.64 -8.48 -10.50
CA HIS A 140 -13.03 -8.79 -10.20
C HIS A 140 -13.97 -7.59 -10.29
N LEU A 141 -13.47 -6.37 -10.16
CA LEU A 141 -14.26 -5.13 -10.19
C LEU A 141 -14.13 -4.37 -11.52
N HIS A 142 -13.56 -4.98 -12.55
CA HIS A 142 -13.26 -4.31 -13.83
C HIS A 142 -14.53 -3.74 -14.49
N ALA A 143 -15.65 -4.46 -14.43
CA ALA A 143 -16.91 -4.01 -15.02
C ALA A 143 -17.48 -2.80 -14.25
N GLU A 144 -17.42 -2.83 -12.92
CA GLU A 144 -17.88 -1.74 -12.06
C GLU A 144 -16.99 -0.50 -12.20
N MET A 145 -15.69 -0.67 -12.40
CA MET A 145 -14.74 0.41 -12.70
C MET A 145 -15.01 1.01 -14.09
N ALA A 146 -15.22 0.17 -15.11
CA ALA A 146 -15.53 0.63 -16.47
C ALA A 146 -16.87 1.39 -16.56
N ALA A 147 -17.82 1.05 -15.69
CA ALA A 147 -19.10 1.74 -15.59
C ALA A 147 -19.05 3.08 -14.82
N LEU A 148 -17.88 3.49 -14.29
CA LEU A 148 -17.75 4.79 -13.63
C LEU A 148 -17.77 5.92 -14.64
N ALA A 149 -18.62 6.92 -14.39
CA ALA A 149 -18.50 8.19 -15.09
C ALA A 149 -17.17 8.89 -14.71
N PRO A 150 -16.47 9.55 -15.66
CA PRO A 150 -15.24 10.26 -15.37
C PRO A 150 -15.38 11.23 -14.19
N GLY A 151 -14.41 11.21 -13.29
CA GLY A 151 -14.37 12.09 -12.11
C GLY A 151 -15.36 11.75 -10.99
N LYS A 152 -16.16 10.67 -11.10
CA LYS A 152 -17.06 10.24 -10.03
C LYS A 152 -16.39 9.23 -9.10
N LYS A 153 -16.43 9.52 -7.80
CA LYS A 153 -16.10 8.56 -6.74
C LYS A 153 -17.28 7.62 -6.51
N LYS A 154 -17.01 6.32 -6.33
CA LYS A 154 -18.04 5.33 -5.98
C LYS A 154 -17.48 4.35 -4.97
N GLN A 155 -18.10 4.31 -3.79
CA GLN A 155 -17.76 3.38 -2.71
C GLN A 155 -18.43 2.02 -2.93
N HIS A 156 -17.65 1.02 -3.28
CA HIS A 156 -18.12 -0.36 -3.48
C HIS A 156 -17.91 -1.18 -2.21
N LEU A 157 -18.96 -1.87 -1.75
CA LEU A 157 -18.90 -2.75 -0.57
C LEU A 157 -18.26 -4.09 -0.98
N ILE A 158 -17.13 -4.44 -0.38
CA ILE A 158 -16.40 -5.69 -0.68
C ILE A 158 -16.38 -6.68 0.49
N GLY A 159 -16.70 -6.24 1.71
CA GLY A 159 -16.69 -7.08 2.89
C GLY A 159 -17.65 -6.62 3.97
N ALA A 160 -18.16 -7.57 4.76
CA ALA A 160 -18.94 -7.35 5.97
C ALA A 160 -18.25 -8.07 7.13
N ILE A 161 -18.10 -7.41 8.27
CA ILE A 161 -17.35 -7.95 9.41
C ILE A 161 -18.23 -7.90 10.65
N THR A 162 -18.32 -9.02 11.35
CA THR A 162 -19.03 -9.16 12.62
C THR A 162 -18.15 -9.96 13.57
N ASN A 163 -17.88 -9.44 14.77
CA ASN A 163 -17.06 -10.11 15.79
C ASN A 163 -15.72 -10.67 15.26
N GLY A 164 -14.98 -9.87 14.48
CA GLY A 164 -13.68 -10.29 13.93
C GLY A 164 -13.75 -11.28 12.76
N ALA A 165 -14.94 -11.72 12.35
CA ALA A 165 -15.13 -12.58 11.20
C ALA A 165 -15.41 -11.75 9.93
N LEU A 166 -14.47 -11.75 8.99
CA LEU A 166 -14.63 -11.15 7.67
C LEU A 166 -15.44 -12.07 6.75
N ARG A 167 -16.60 -11.59 6.31
CA ARG A 167 -17.40 -12.21 5.25
C ARG A 167 -17.27 -11.40 3.95
N PRO A 168 -16.69 -11.97 2.88
CA PRO A 168 -16.67 -11.33 1.57
C PRO A 168 -18.07 -10.98 1.06
N VAL A 169 -18.18 -9.85 0.38
CA VAL A 169 -19.39 -9.42 -0.34
C VAL A 169 -19.05 -9.38 -1.83
N GLY A 170 -19.44 -10.43 -2.54
CA GLY A 170 -19.09 -10.61 -3.95
C GLY A 170 -17.71 -11.26 -4.16
N PRO A 171 -17.34 -11.51 -5.43
CA PRO A 171 -16.14 -12.28 -5.77
C PRO A 171 -14.84 -11.53 -5.42
N ALA A 172 -14.85 -10.19 -5.47
CA ALA A 172 -13.64 -9.37 -5.36
C ALA A 172 -12.79 -9.66 -4.13
N LEU A 173 -13.41 -9.92 -2.97
CA LEU A 173 -12.69 -10.30 -1.76
C LEU A 173 -12.73 -11.80 -1.49
N GLN A 174 -13.68 -12.54 -2.09
CA GLN A 174 -13.85 -13.98 -1.87
C GLN A 174 -12.71 -14.80 -2.47
N THR A 175 -12.24 -14.41 -3.64
CA THR A 175 -11.20 -15.13 -4.40
C THR A 175 -9.84 -14.44 -4.36
N ALA A 176 -9.79 -13.17 -3.95
CA ALA A 176 -8.53 -12.46 -3.84
C ALA A 176 -7.64 -13.08 -2.75
N PRO A 177 -6.34 -13.26 -3.02
CA PRO A 177 -5.39 -13.69 -1.99
C PRO A 177 -5.34 -12.64 -0.88
N GLN A 178 -5.36 -13.10 0.37
CA GLN A 178 -5.30 -12.24 1.55
C GLN A 178 -4.21 -12.73 2.48
N LEU A 179 -3.43 -11.80 3.04
CA LEU A 179 -2.49 -12.09 4.11
C LEU A 179 -2.88 -11.33 5.38
N ALA A 180 -2.54 -11.89 6.53
CA ALA A 180 -2.46 -11.09 7.74
C ALA A 180 -1.33 -10.06 7.59
N TRP A 181 -1.49 -8.88 8.21
CA TRP A 181 -0.47 -7.84 8.19
C TRP A 181 0.90 -8.34 8.64
N ARG A 182 0.95 -9.23 9.64
CA ARG A 182 2.19 -9.85 10.12
C ARG A 182 2.90 -10.66 9.03
N ASP A 183 2.13 -11.47 8.30
CA ASP A 183 2.64 -12.44 7.32
C ASP A 183 3.04 -11.77 6.00
N PHE A 184 2.32 -10.71 5.61
CA PHE A 184 2.64 -9.87 4.46
C PHE A 184 4.12 -9.45 4.45
N TRP A 185 4.67 -9.13 5.62
CA TRP A 185 6.05 -8.69 5.72
C TRP A 185 7.09 -9.78 5.42
N ALA A 186 6.77 -11.05 5.64
CA ALA A 186 7.67 -12.15 5.29
C ALA A 186 7.92 -12.19 3.77
N HIS A 187 6.88 -11.95 2.97
CA HIS A 187 6.99 -11.85 1.51
C HIS A 187 7.75 -10.59 1.10
N MET A 188 7.40 -9.43 1.68
CA MET A 188 8.04 -8.18 1.30
C MET A 188 9.51 -8.09 1.70
N GLU A 189 9.95 -8.84 2.71
CA GLU A 189 11.37 -8.96 3.11
C GLU A 189 12.19 -9.79 2.12
N SER A 190 11.59 -10.81 1.48
CA SER A 190 12.25 -11.72 0.53
C SER A 190 12.17 -11.29 -0.94
N CYS A 191 12.04 -9.98 -1.21
CA CYS A 191 11.82 -9.43 -2.55
C CYS A 191 10.49 -9.86 -3.21
N GLY A 192 9.52 -10.29 -2.40
CA GLY A 192 8.16 -10.59 -2.85
C GLY A 192 7.97 -11.98 -3.44
N ASP A 193 6.75 -12.22 -3.96
CA ASP A 193 6.44 -13.31 -4.87
C ASP A 193 5.61 -12.88 -6.10
N ASP A 194 5.16 -13.85 -6.90
CA ASP A 194 4.39 -13.60 -8.13
C ASP A 194 3.05 -12.91 -7.81
N THR A 195 2.55 -13.09 -6.59
CA THR A 195 1.35 -12.44 -6.05
C THR A 195 1.70 -11.17 -5.27
N TRP A 196 2.77 -11.21 -4.49
CA TRP A 196 3.18 -10.21 -3.51
C TRP A 196 4.49 -9.52 -3.92
N GLY A 197 4.52 -8.88 -5.10
CA GLY A 197 5.71 -8.25 -5.66
C GLY A 197 5.99 -6.81 -5.18
N ALA A 198 7.17 -6.30 -5.53
CA ALA A 198 7.50 -4.89 -5.47
C ALA A 198 8.10 -4.46 -6.80
N GLN A 199 8.12 -3.17 -7.08
CA GLN A 199 8.91 -2.63 -8.18
C GLN A 199 10.35 -2.40 -7.70
N PHE A 200 11.33 -2.70 -8.54
CA PHE A 200 12.74 -2.58 -8.22
C PHE A 200 13.37 -1.44 -9.02
N LEU A 201 14.14 -0.61 -8.32
CA LEU A 201 14.97 0.44 -8.90
C LEU A 201 16.43 0.02 -8.74
N LEU A 202 17.11 -0.19 -9.85
CA LEU A 202 18.51 -0.59 -9.90
C LEU A 202 19.33 0.42 -10.71
N ARG A 203 20.64 0.46 -10.47
CA ARG A 203 21.55 1.16 -11.38
C ARG A 203 21.51 0.49 -12.76
N THR A 204 21.53 1.27 -13.83
CA THR A 204 21.72 0.70 -15.18
C THR A 204 23.01 -0.13 -15.23
N GLY A 205 22.93 -1.33 -15.81
CA GLY A 205 24.04 -2.29 -15.85
C GLY A 205 24.30 -3.01 -14.51
N ALA A 206 23.42 -2.89 -13.51
CA ALA A 206 23.50 -3.71 -12.30
C ALA A 206 23.18 -5.19 -12.54
N LEU A 207 22.55 -5.50 -13.67
CA LEU A 207 22.25 -6.85 -14.13
C LEU A 207 23.12 -7.19 -15.35
N PRO A 208 23.59 -8.44 -15.50
CA PRO A 208 24.19 -8.94 -16.74
C PRO A 208 23.26 -8.78 -17.94
N ASP A 209 23.79 -8.60 -19.15
CA ASP A 209 23.00 -8.30 -20.37
C ASP A 209 21.85 -9.29 -20.62
N GLY A 210 22.07 -10.60 -20.36
CA GLY A 210 21.04 -11.63 -20.50
C GLY A 210 19.94 -11.56 -19.43
N ALA A 211 20.27 -11.09 -18.21
CA ALA A 211 19.33 -10.93 -17.11
C ALA A 211 18.63 -9.57 -17.14
N ALA A 212 19.13 -8.59 -17.91
CA ALA A 212 18.57 -7.25 -17.97
C ALA A 212 17.19 -7.17 -18.67
N GLN A 213 16.87 -8.11 -19.56
CA GLN A 213 15.59 -8.14 -20.28
C GLN A 213 14.47 -8.82 -19.48
N THR A 214 14.82 -9.87 -18.73
CA THR A 214 13.85 -10.71 -18.03
C THR A 214 14.44 -11.21 -16.71
N PRO A 215 14.77 -10.32 -15.75
CA PRO A 215 15.47 -10.74 -14.54
C PRO A 215 14.61 -11.66 -13.68
N THR A 216 15.26 -12.67 -13.09
CA THR A 216 14.64 -13.42 -12.01
C THR A 216 14.65 -12.58 -10.72
N ARG A 217 13.82 -12.95 -9.75
CA ARG A 217 13.84 -12.33 -8.42
C ARG A 217 15.22 -12.47 -7.74
N SER A 218 15.88 -13.61 -7.95
CA SER A 218 17.23 -13.85 -7.42
C SER A 218 18.24 -12.86 -7.99
N ASP A 219 18.12 -12.53 -9.27
CA ASP A 219 18.99 -11.55 -9.92
C ASP A 219 18.79 -10.16 -9.32
N LEU A 220 17.53 -9.73 -9.15
CA LEU A 220 17.19 -8.44 -8.54
C LEU A 220 17.67 -8.34 -7.08
N ALA A 221 17.45 -9.39 -6.29
CA ALA A 221 17.90 -9.45 -4.90
C ALA A 221 19.42 -9.43 -4.78
N THR A 222 20.12 -10.07 -5.71
CA THR A 222 21.59 -10.09 -5.76
C THR A 222 22.14 -8.72 -6.16
N ALA A 223 21.55 -8.08 -7.19
CA ALA A 223 21.91 -6.73 -7.59
C ALA A 223 21.70 -5.72 -6.45
N LEU A 224 20.55 -5.76 -5.76
CA LEU A 224 20.31 -4.88 -4.60
C LEU A 224 21.32 -5.09 -3.47
N ARG A 225 21.70 -6.34 -3.18
CA ARG A 225 22.71 -6.64 -2.16
C ARG A 225 24.08 -6.08 -2.54
N ALA A 226 24.51 -6.29 -3.78
CA ALA A 226 25.77 -5.74 -4.28
C ALA A 226 25.79 -4.20 -4.19
N LEU A 227 24.69 -3.55 -4.58
CA LEU A 227 24.54 -2.10 -4.49
C LEU A 227 24.59 -1.57 -3.06
N ARG A 228 23.96 -2.28 -2.10
CA ARG A 228 24.03 -1.94 -0.68
C ARG A 228 25.47 -1.97 -0.16
N ASP A 229 26.24 -2.98 -0.57
CA ASP A 229 27.59 -3.19 -0.07
C ASP A 229 28.59 -2.16 -0.66
N THR A 230 28.28 -1.56 -1.81
CA THR A 230 29.12 -0.51 -2.44
C THR A 230 29.07 0.87 -1.77
N HIS A 231 28.12 1.14 -0.86
CA HIS A 231 27.96 2.39 -0.08
C HIS A 231 27.93 3.72 -0.87
N THR A 232 27.99 3.69 -2.21
CA THR A 232 27.86 4.86 -3.07
C THR A 232 26.39 5.06 -3.38
N GLY A 233 25.78 6.04 -2.72
CA GLY A 233 24.44 6.49 -3.08
C GLY A 233 24.43 7.00 -4.53
N PRO A 234 23.34 6.79 -5.28
CA PRO A 234 23.20 7.38 -6.60
C PRO A 234 23.27 8.92 -6.52
N THR A 235 23.97 9.52 -7.48
CA THR A 235 23.87 10.95 -7.76
C THR A 235 22.61 11.23 -8.59
N ALA A 236 22.15 12.48 -8.62
CA ALA A 236 20.97 12.89 -9.39
C ALA A 236 21.01 12.48 -10.87
N ASP A 237 22.21 12.32 -11.44
CA ASP A 237 22.42 11.95 -12.84
C ASP A 237 22.61 10.44 -13.08
N THR A 238 22.53 9.61 -12.04
CA THR A 238 22.75 8.16 -12.18
C THR A 238 21.58 7.52 -12.92
N PRO A 239 21.80 6.85 -14.07
CA PRO A 239 20.71 6.18 -14.79
C PRO A 239 20.12 5.04 -13.96
N VAL A 240 18.78 5.01 -13.88
CA VAL A 240 18.01 4.02 -13.13
C VAL A 240 17.26 3.10 -14.10
N ALA A 241 17.45 1.79 -13.93
CA ALA A 241 16.63 0.77 -14.54
C ALA A 241 15.50 0.39 -13.58
N THR A 242 14.27 0.35 -14.09
CA THR A 242 13.07 0.03 -13.30
C THR A 242 12.51 -1.31 -13.73
N TYR A 243 12.20 -2.19 -12.77
CA TYR A 243 11.69 -3.53 -13.03
C TYR A 243 10.39 -3.76 -12.27
N THR A 244 9.32 -4.09 -12.99
CA THR A 244 7.98 -4.35 -12.42
C THR A 244 7.62 -5.83 -12.63
N PRO A 245 6.95 -6.47 -11.66
CA PRO A 245 6.45 -7.83 -11.83
C PRO A 245 5.28 -7.84 -12.85
N VAL A 246 5.37 -8.74 -13.83
CA VAL A 246 4.39 -9.04 -14.86
C VAL A 246 4.27 -10.58 -14.94
N ASP A 247 3.14 -11.14 -14.54
CA ASP A 247 2.88 -12.58 -14.57
C ASP A 247 3.97 -13.46 -13.93
N GLY A 248 4.49 -13.03 -12.77
CA GLY A 248 5.56 -13.74 -12.04
C GLY A 248 6.98 -13.51 -12.59
N VAL A 249 7.11 -12.74 -13.66
CA VAL A 249 8.39 -12.39 -14.28
C VAL A 249 8.64 -10.89 -14.16
N TYR A 250 9.88 -10.45 -13.97
CA TYR A 250 10.18 -9.02 -13.97
C TYR A 250 10.52 -8.54 -15.37
N ALA A 251 9.93 -7.41 -15.76
CA ALA A 251 10.22 -6.77 -17.04
C ALA A 251 10.73 -5.34 -16.83
N PRO A 252 11.69 -4.88 -17.65
CA PRO A 252 12.11 -3.49 -17.64
C PRO A 252 10.92 -2.60 -18.02
N THR A 253 10.66 -1.60 -17.19
CA THR A 253 9.63 -0.59 -17.45
C THR A 253 10.30 0.58 -18.19
N PRO A 254 9.82 0.99 -19.37
CA PRO A 254 10.35 2.16 -20.06
C PRO A 254 10.32 3.38 -19.14
N SER A 255 11.47 3.94 -18.82
CA SER A 255 11.56 5.18 -18.05
C SER A 255 11.15 6.34 -18.93
N THR A 256 9.88 6.77 -18.88
CA THR A 256 9.43 7.97 -19.61
C THR A 256 9.71 9.28 -18.87
N GLY A 257 10.47 9.26 -17.77
CA GLY A 257 10.81 10.48 -17.05
C GLY A 257 12.17 10.40 -16.36
N ARG A 258 12.93 11.49 -16.45
CA ARG A 258 13.83 11.88 -15.36
C ARG A 258 13.00 11.83 -14.08
N TYR A 259 13.39 10.98 -13.14
CA TYR A 259 12.97 11.16 -11.76
C TYR A 259 13.83 12.30 -11.22
N ASP A 260 13.44 13.54 -11.50
CA ASP A 260 13.96 14.66 -10.71
C ASP A 260 13.56 14.32 -9.26
N GLY A 261 14.56 13.96 -8.45
CA GLY A 261 14.34 13.75 -7.03
C GLY A 261 13.60 14.97 -6.47
N PHE A 262 12.63 14.74 -5.59
CA PHE A 262 11.84 15.81 -5.00
C PHE A 262 12.76 16.92 -4.45
N ASP A 263 12.82 18.05 -5.16
CA ASP A 263 13.61 19.21 -4.77
C ASP A 263 12.81 20.03 -3.76
N TRP A 264 13.19 19.88 -2.49
CA TRP A 264 12.65 20.64 -1.36
C TRP A 264 12.75 22.16 -1.55
N ALA A 265 13.58 22.67 -2.47
CA ALA A 265 13.77 24.10 -2.69
C ALA A 265 12.80 24.75 -3.69
N SER A 266 12.06 23.96 -4.48
CA SER A 266 11.27 24.49 -5.62
C SER A 266 9.84 24.94 -5.28
N HIS A 267 9.35 24.70 -4.06
CA HIS A 267 8.03 25.22 -3.61
C HIS A 267 8.13 26.63 -3.02
N ARG A 268 8.48 27.62 -3.86
CA ARG A 268 8.01 29.01 -3.68
C ARG A 268 6.92 29.31 -4.73
N SER A 269 5.80 29.80 -4.22
CA SER A 269 4.60 30.33 -4.89
C SER A 269 3.69 29.35 -5.66
N LEU A 270 2.72 28.76 -4.95
CA LEU A 270 1.42 28.33 -5.49
C LEU A 270 0.48 29.55 -5.71
N ALA A 271 0.96 30.58 -6.41
CA ALA A 271 0.20 31.82 -6.64
C ALA A 271 -0.04 32.15 -8.12
N THR A 272 0.36 31.31 -9.07
CA THR A 272 0.38 31.70 -10.51
C THR A 272 -0.28 30.71 -11.48
N LEU A 273 -1.15 29.81 -11.02
CA LEU A 273 -1.90 28.90 -11.90
C LEU A 273 -3.42 29.15 -11.90
N THR A 274 -3.83 30.42 -11.77
CA THR A 274 -5.24 30.85 -11.89
C THR A 274 -5.50 31.84 -13.04
N GLN A 275 -4.66 31.88 -14.09
CA GLN A 275 -4.91 32.80 -15.23
C GLN A 275 -4.82 32.22 -16.66
N GLU A 276 -4.52 30.94 -16.88
CA GLU A 276 -4.52 30.36 -18.24
C GLU A 276 -5.56 29.25 -18.44
N ALA A 277 -6.80 29.53 -18.03
CA ALA A 277 -7.98 28.74 -18.42
C ALA A 277 -9.19 29.63 -18.79
N ILE A 278 -8.92 30.79 -19.40
CA ILE A 278 -9.87 31.47 -20.28
C ILE A 278 -9.11 31.84 -21.55
N ARG A 279 -9.14 30.92 -22.51
CA ARG A 279 -9.22 31.16 -23.96
C ARG A 279 -9.88 29.96 -24.61
#